data_AF-A0A7X2PFC2-F1
#
_entry.id   AF-A0A7X2PFC2-F1
#
_cell.length_a   1.000
_cell.length_b   1.000
_cell.length_c   1.000
_cell.angle_alpha   90.00
_cell.angle_beta   90.00
_cell.angle_gamma   90.00
#
_symmetry.space_group_name_H-M   'P 1'
#
loop_
_entity.id
_entity.type
_entity.pdbx_description
1 polymer ?
#
loop_
_entity_poly.entity_id
_entity_poly.type
_entity_poly.pdbx_seq_one_letter_code
_entity_poly.pdbx_strand_id
1 'polypeptide(L)'
;MTALNPVKRLLLGYVIKREESPWLQTWENYVAPNQMARGLEFGTQPFDLPRREVISTGSMFGVPTYRWLPAKSKIGTDFLIFYARTPEGFSKVDDAKLENGELRIEDRAAGKQITLKASLPL
;
A
#
# COMPACT_ATOMS: atom_id res chain seq x y z
N MET A 1 0.14 -1.79 -2.64
CA MET A 1 -1.08 -2.26 -1.94
C MET A 1 -2.31 -1.80 -2.70
N THR A 2 -3.36 -2.61 -2.80
CA THR A 2 -4.57 -2.28 -3.58
C THR A 2 -5.85 -2.75 -2.90
N ALA A 3 -6.96 -2.06 -3.18
CA ALA A 3 -8.32 -2.51 -2.89
C ALA A 3 -9.17 -2.45 -4.17
N LEU A 4 -9.76 -3.60 -4.53
CA LEU A 4 -10.60 -3.76 -5.72
C LEU A 4 -12.07 -3.94 -5.29
N ASN A 5 -12.95 -3.18 -5.92
CA ASN A 5 -14.38 -3.48 -5.99
C ASN A 5 -14.71 -3.99 -7.41
N PRO A 6 -14.79 -5.31 -7.62
CA PRO A 6 -14.97 -5.87 -8.96
C PRO A 6 -16.36 -5.56 -9.54
N VAL A 7 -17.40 -5.49 -8.70
CA VAL A 7 -18.78 -5.18 -9.12
C VAL A 7 -18.88 -3.76 -9.66
N LYS A 8 -18.33 -2.78 -8.94
CA LYS A 8 -18.30 -1.37 -9.38
C LYS A 8 -17.19 -1.09 -10.40
N ARG A 9 -16.26 -2.04 -10.58
CA ARG A 9 -15.05 -1.94 -11.39
C ARG A 9 -14.17 -0.78 -10.95
N LEU A 10 -13.92 -0.68 -9.65
CA LEU A 10 -13.13 0.40 -9.05
C LEU A 10 -11.91 -0.16 -8.34
N LEU A 11 -10.75 0.42 -8.60
CA LEU A 11 -9.48 0.04 -7.99
C LEU A 11 -8.84 1.27 -7.35
N LEU A 12 -8.48 1.16 -6.07
CA LEU A 12 -7.69 2.13 -5.33
C LEU A 12 -6.37 1.46 -4.91
N GLY A 13 -5.27 2.19 -4.89
CA GLY A 13 -4.04 1.65 -4.35
C GLY A 13 -2.95 2.67 -4.06
N TYR A 14 -1.92 2.16 -3.40
CA TYR A 14 -0.68 2.86 -3.08
C TYR A 14 0.51 2.15 -3.70
N VAL A 15 1.44 2.94 -4.25
CA VAL A 15 2.81 2.52 -4.59
C VAL A 15 3.73 3.17 -3.58
N ILE A 16 4.48 2.35 -2.84
CA ILE A 16 5.31 2.75 -1.71
C ILE A 16 6.69 2.12 -1.84
N LYS A 17 7.72 2.84 -1.41
CA LYS A 17 9.07 2.29 -1.25
C LYS A 17 9.15 1.47 0.03
N ARG A 18 9.41 0.18 -0.11
CA ARG A 18 9.44 -0.76 1.03
C ARG A 18 10.52 -0.35 2.05
N GLU A 19 11.64 0.17 1.59
CA GLU A 19 12.74 0.66 2.41
C GLU A 19 12.37 1.88 3.27
N GLU A 20 11.37 2.66 2.85
CA GLU A 20 10.91 3.85 3.59
C GLU A 20 9.74 3.53 4.53
N SER A 21 8.86 2.62 4.11
CA SER A 21 7.67 2.16 4.83
C SER A 21 7.50 0.64 4.65
N PRO A 22 8.24 -0.18 5.40
CA PRO A 22 8.29 -1.62 5.18
C PRO A 22 7.05 -2.37 5.68
N TRP A 23 6.27 -1.73 6.55
CA TRP A 23 5.17 -2.38 7.23
C TRP A 23 3.85 -2.01 6.61
N LEU A 24 3.00 -3.02 6.47
CA LEU A 24 1.64 -2.92 5.99
C LEU A 24 0.70 -3.32 7.12
N GLN A 25 -0.33 -2.53 7.34
CA GLN A 25 -1.45 -2.87 8.21
C GLN A 25 -2.75 -2.74 7.40
N THR A 26 -3.59 -3.76 7.48
CA THR A 26 -4.93 -3.73 6.90
C THR A 26 -5.92 -3.76 8.03
N TRP A 27 -6.60 -2.64 8.23
CA TRP A 27 -7.68 -2.55 9.20
C TRP A 27 -9.02 -2.81 8.51
N GLU A 28 -9.91 -3.56 9.14
CA GLU A 28 -11.23 -3.85 8.61
C GLU A 28 -12.27 -3.66 9.71
N ASN A 29 -13.41 -3.08 9.36
CA ASN A 29 -14.49 -2.84 10.31
C ASN A 29 -15.85 -3.09 9.65
N TYR A 30 -16.64 -3.97 10.25
CA TYR A 30 -17.90 -4.50 9.72
C TYR A 30 -19.01 -4.42 10.77
N VAL A 31 -19.33 -3.21 11.23
CA VAL A 31 -20.21 -2.99 12.40
C VAL A 31 -21.68 -3.33 12.15
N ALA A 32 -22.15 -3.23 10.91
CA ALA A 32 -23.53 -3.54 10.53
C ALA A 32 -23.64 -3.82 9.02
N PRO A 33 -24.79 -4.36 8.54
CA PRO A 33 -25.03 -4.50 7.11
C PRO A 33 -24.80 -3.17 6.37
N ASN A 34 -24.07 -3.23 5.26
CA ASN A 34 -23.68 -2.08 4.43
C ASN A 34 -22.83 -1.01 5.14
N GLN A 35 -22.33 -1.28 6.35
CA GLN A 35 -21.40 -0.42 7.07
C GLN A 35 -20.04 -1.12 7.13
N MET A 36 -19.24 -0.89 6.10
CA MET A 36 -17.92 -1.50 5.94
C MET A 36 -16.87 -0.41 5.74
N ALA A 37 -15.79 -0.48 6.50
CA ALA A 37 -14.60 0.33 6.30
C ALA A 37 -13.37 -0.57 6.20
N ARG A 38 -12.43 -0.19 5.33
CA ARG A 38 -11.12 -0.84 5.22
C ARG A 38 -10.03 0.21 5.20
N GLY A 39 -9.09 0.11 6.13
CA GLY A 39 -7.85 0.87 6.16
C GLY A 39 -6.79 0.19 5.30
N LEU A 40 -6.17 0.96 4.41
CA LEU A 40 -5.00 0.57 3.65
C LEU A 40 -3.81 1.35 4.23
N GLU A 41 -3.15 0.79 5.24
CA GLU A 41 -2.18 1.51 6.06
C GLU A 41 -0.77 0.99 5.82
N PHE A 42 0.19 1.90 5.74
CA PHE A 42 1.60 1.59 5.62
C PHE A 42 2.41 2.52 6.51
N GLY A 43 3.59 2.06 6.95
CA GLY A 43 4.43 2.90 7.77
C GLY A 43 5.73 2.26 8.23
N THR A 44 6.32 2.92 9.22
CA THR A 44 7.63 2.59 9.78
C THR A 44 7.55 1.63 10.96
N GLN A 45 6.34 1.32 11.42
CA GLN A 45 6.05 0.47 12.57
C GLN A 45 4.97 -0.57 12.20
N PRO A 46 5.11 -1.84 12.61
CA PRO A 46 4.19 -2.92 12.23
C PRO A 46 2.89 -3.01 13.04
N PHE A 47 2.89 -2.52 14.28
CA PHE A 47 1.78 -2.69 15.22
C PHE A 47 1.50 -1.38 15.94
N ASP A 48 0.29 -1.17 16.43
CA ASP A 48 -0.03 -0.02 17.29
C ASP A 48 0.44 -0.24 18.73
N LEU A 49 1.76 -0.09 18.95
CA LEU A 49 2.41 -0.29 20.24
C LEU A 49 3.09 0.98 20.75
N PRO A 50 3.22 1.13 22.08
CA PRO A 50 3.97 2.23 22.67
C PRO A 50 5.43 2.26 22.19
N ARG A 51 6.00 3.47 22.04
CA ARG A 51 7.35 3.67 21.48
C ARG A 51 8.44 2.86 22.19
N ARG A 52 8.36 2.70 23.52
CA ARG A 52 9.34 1.92 24.28
C ARG A 52 9.36 0.46 23.85
N GLU A 53 8.19 -0.12 23.61
CA GLU A 53 8.05 -1.51 23.20
C GLU A 53 8.58 -1.69 21.78
N VAL A 54 8.21 -0.78 20.87
CA VAL A 54 8.68 -0.78 19.48
C VAL A 54 10.21 -0.72 19.39
N ILE A 55 10.84 0.13 20.20
CA ILE A 55 12.32 0.22 20.27
C ILE A 55 12.92 -1.06 20.85
N SER A 56 12.31 -1.61 21.92
CA SER A 56 12.78 -2.85 22.56
C SER A 56 12.71 -4.06 21.61
N THR A 57 11.68 -4.11 20.75
CA THR A 57 11.54 -5.13 19.72
C THR A 57 12.67 -5.05 18.69
N GLY A 58 13.12 -3.84 18.33
CA GLY A 58 14.24 -3.63 17.43
C GLY A 58 13.91 -3.89 15.95
N SER A 59 13.71 -5.17 15.62
CA SER A 59 13.44 -5.64 14.27
C SER A 59 12.53 -6.87 14.25
N MET A 60 11.81 -7.05 13.14
CA MET A 60 11.00 -8.24 12.86
C MET A 60 11.31 -8.67 11.42
N PHE A 61 11.48 -9.98 11.18
CA PHE A 61 11.85 -10.52 9.86
C PHE A 61 13.09 -9.83 9.22
N GLY A 62 14.06 -9.42 10.05
CA GLY A 62 15.26 -8.71 9.60
C GLY A 62 15.04 -7.26 9.18
N VAL A 63 13.85 -6.69 9.41
CA VAL A 63 13.50 -5.30 9.09
C VAL A 63 13.23 -4.52 10.38
N PRO A 64 13.77 -3.29 10.54
CA PRO A 64 13.50 -2.48 11.73
C PRO A 64 12.01 -2.20 11.97
N THR A 65 11.59 -2.24 13.23
CA THR A 65 10.21 -1.90 13.65
C THR A 65 10.00 -0.39 13.87
N TYR A 66 11.02 0.41 13.59
CA TYR A 66 10.98 1.88 13.67
C TYR A 66 11.96 2.50 12.67
N ARG A 67 11.78 3.79 12.39
CA ARG A 67 12.82 4.65 11.81
C ARG A 67 13.31 5.63 12.85
N TRP A 68 14.63 5.83 12.89
CA TRP A 68 15.25 6.81 13.78
C TRP A 68 15.45 8.13 13.05
N LEU A 69 15.02 9.24 13.66
CA LEU A 69 15.25 10.59 13.17
C LEU A 69 16.33 11.26 14.04
N PRO A 70 17.55 11.46 13.52
CA PRO A 70 18.58 12.17 14.26
C PRO A 70 18.22 13.63 14.52
N ALA A 71 18.87 14.24 15.51
CA ALA A 71 18.66 15.65 15.84
C ALA A 71 18.93 16.55 14.62
N LYS A 72 18.06 17.56 14.44
CA LYS A 72 18.11 18.54 13.34
C LYS A 72 18.08 17.93 11.92
N SER A 73 17.70 16.66 11.79
CA SER A 73 17.60 15.99 10.49
C SER A 73 16.16 16.05 9.95
N LYS A 74 16.00 15.66 8.69
CA LYS A 74 14.70 15.45 8.04
C LYS A 74 14.67 14.05 7.44
N ILE A 75 13.51 13.41 7.49
CA ILE A 75 13.23 12.17 6.75
C ILE A 75 11.99 12.41 5.91
N GLY A 76 12.07 12.07 4.63
CA GLY A 76 10.93 12.08 3.71
C GLY A 76 10.42 10.67 3.46
N THR A 77 9.20 10.59 2.94
CA THR A 77 8.72 9.41 2.24
C THR A 77 7.92 9.87 1.03
N ASP A 78 8.20 9.27 -0.12
CA ASP A 78 7.46 9.53 -1.34
C ASP A 78 6.59 8.31 -1.66
N PHE A 79 5.35 8.57 -2.02
CA PHE A 79 4.41 7.53 -2.41
C PHE A 79 3.45 8.05 -3.46
N LEU A 80 2.88 7.12 -4.23
CA LEU A 80 1.80 7.42 -5.16
C LEU A 80 0.51 6.83 -4.61
N ILE A 81 -0.57 7.58 -4.75
CA ILE A 81 -1.94 7.07 -4.64
C ILE A 81 -2.55 7.08 -6.04
N PHE A 82 -3.32 6.05 -6.36
CA PHE A 82 -4.04 5.99 -7.63
C PHE A 82 -5.44 5.46 -7.44
N TYR A 83 -6.33 5.92 -8.31
CA TYR A 83 -7.69 5.43 -8.44
C TYR A 83 -8.00 5.23 -9.93
N ALA A 84 -8.51 4.05 -10.28
CA ALA A 84 -8.78 3.68 -11.66
C ALA A 84 -10.06 2.85 -11.78
N ARG A 85 -10.69 2.93 -12.95
CA ARG A 85 -11.75 2.02 -13.34
C ARG A 85 -11.13 0.77 -13.96
N THR A 86 -11.59 -0.42 -13.55
CA THR A 86 -11.09 -1.67 -14.12
C THR A 86 -11.86 -2.06 -15.39
N PRO A 87 -11.22 -2.75 -16.36
CA PRO A 87 -11.92 -3.36 -17.49
C PRO A 87 -12.88 -4.45 -17.01
N GLU A 88 -13.83 -4.89 -17.85
CA GLU A 88 -14.99 -5.70 -17.44
C GLU A 88 -14.68 -6.88 -16.53
N GLY A 89 -14.51 -8.15 -16.92
CA GLY A 89 -14.18 -9.21 -15.94
C GLY A 89 -12.76 -9.13 -15.32
N PHE A 90 -12.33 -8.00 -14.76
CA PHE A 90 -11.12 -7.86 -13.95
C PHE A 90 -11.47 -8.20 -12.49
N SER A 91 -10.92 -9.28 -11.98
CA SER A 91 -11.40 -9.96 -10.78
C SER A 91 -10.46 -9.84 -9.59
N LYS A 92 -9.17 -9.64 -9.85
CA LYS A 92 -8.12 -9.53 -8.83
C LYS A 92 -6.93 -8.73 -9.36
N VAL A 93 -6.06 -8.29 -8.45
CA VAL A 93 -4.75 -7.76 -8.80
C VAL A 93 -3.72 -8.83 -8.44
N ASP A 94 -3.06 -9.39 -9.45
CA ASP A 94 -1.94 -10.31 -9.27
C ASP A 94 -0.62 -9.56 -9.05
N ASP A 95 -0.46 -8.41 -9.70
CA ASP A 95 0.76 -7.61 -9.63
C ASP A 95 0.48 -6.13 -9.93
N ALA A 96 1.32 -5.25 -9.39
CA ALA A 96 1.30 -3.82 -9.64
C ALA A 96 2.74 -3.29 -9.63
N LYS A 97 3.26 -2.96 -10.81
CA LYS A 97 4.67 -2.57 -11.02
C LYS A 97 4.77 -1.17 -11.59
N LEU A 98 5.60 -0.33 -10.98
CA LEU A 98 5.98 0.97 -11.51
C LEU A 98 7.31 0.81 -12.26
N GLU A 99 7.29 1.03 -13.57
CA GLU A 99 8.48 0.97 -14.43
C GLU A 99 8.42 2.09 -15.45
N ASN A 100 9.54 2.79 -15.67
CA ASN A 100 9.64 3.87 -16.67
C ASN A 100 8.54 4.95 -16.56
N GLY A 101 8.11 5.27 -15.33
CA GLY A 101 7.06 6.26 -15.08
C GLY A 101 5.63 5.76 -15.35
N GLU A 102 5.44 4.48 -15.60
CA GLU A 102 4.13 3.85 -15.78
C GLU A 102 3.86 2.80 -14.71
N LEU A 103 2.71 2.90 -14.04
CA LEU A 103 2.20 1.86 -13.17
C LEU A 103 1.36 0.88 -14.00
N ARG A 104 1.82 -0.36 -14.09
CA ARG A 104 1.14 -1.48 -14.74
C ARG A 104 0.55 -2.40 -13.70
N ILE A 105 -0.75 -2.70 -13.84
CA ILE A 105 -1.51 -3.50 -12.89
C ILE A 105 -2.17 -4.64 -13.66
N GLU A 106 -1.98 -5.88 -13.21
CA GLU A 106 -2.35 -7.07 -13.96
C GLU A 106 -3.36 -7.94 -13.21
N ASP A 107 -4.34 -8.45 -13.94
CA ASP A 107 -5.08 -9.69 -13.63
C ASP A 107 -4.62 -10.72 -14.67
N ARG A 108 -3.68 -11.59 -14.29
CA ARG A 108 -3.05 -12.54 -15.22
C ARG A 108 -4.03 -13.63 -15.62
N ALA A 109 -4.89 -14.06 -14.69
CA ALA A 109 -5.88 -15.09 -14.97
C ALA A 109 -6.92 -14.61 -16.00
N ALA A 110 -7.30 -13.33 -15.92
CA ALA A 110 -8.22 -12.73 -16.89
C ALA A 110 -7.53 -12.21 -18.17
N GLY A 111 -6.19 -12.19 -18.23
CA GLY A 111 -5.43 -11.60 -19.33
C GLY A 111 -5.67 -10.10 -19.47
N LYS A 112 -5.85 -9.38 -18.35
CA LYS A 112 -6.23 -7.95 -18.35
C LYS A 112 -5.18 -7.11 -17.65
N GLN A 113 -5.07 -5.87 -18.12
CA GLN A 113 -4.12 -4.91 -17.61
C GLN A 113 -4.73 -3.50 -17.51
N ILE A 114 -4.25 -2.73 -16.54
CA ILE A 114 -4.46 -1.28 -16.42
C ILE A 114 -3.07 -0.63 -16.44
N THR A 115 -2.92 0.46 -17.19
CA THR A 115 -1.70 1.27 -17.22
C THR A 115 -2.03 2.70 -16.84
N LEU A 116 -1.30 3.25 -15.86
CA LEU A 116 -1.44 4.63 -15.40
C LEU A 116 -0.09 5.35 -15.49
N LYS A 117 -0.09 6.62 -15.86
CA LYS A 117 1.11 7.46 -15.78
C LYS A 117 1.34 7.89 -14.33
N ALA A 118 2.56 7.75 -13.83
CA ALA A 118 2.94 8.26 -12.53
C ALA A 118 3.14 9.78 -12.56
N SER A 119 2.75 10.46 -11.49
CA SER A 119 2.95 11.91 -11.33
C SER A 119 4.37 12.28 -10.89
N LEU A 120 5.11 11.32 -10.33
CA LEU A 120 6.49 11.45 -9.91
C LEU A 120 7.23 10.10 -10.06
N PRO A 121 8.56 10.11 -10.23
CA PRO A 121 9.36 8.90 -10.14
C PRO A 121 9.41 8.42 -8.69
N LEU A 122 9.22 7.11 -8.47
CA LEU A 122 9.57 6.44 -7.21
C LEU A 122 10.81 5.60 -7.45
#